data_AF-A0A6J0ZPN7-F1
#
_entry.id   AF-A0A6J0ZPN7-F1
#
_cell.length_a   1.000
_cell.length_b   1.000
_cell.length_c   1.000
_cell.angle_alpha   90.00
_cell.angle_beta   90.00
_cell.angle_gamma   90.00
#
_symmetry.space_group_name_H-M   'P 1'
#
loop_
_entity.id
_entity.type
_entity.pdbx_description
1 polymer ?
#
loop_
_entity_poly.entity_id
_entity_poly.type
_entity_poly.pdbx_seq_one_letter_code
_entity_poly.pdbx_strand_id
1 'polypeptide(L)'
;MTGRSVAFPGHGLGSGLTPTAAKELGLLAGTPVGTSLIDAHAGGVGVMESLPKTDCEAEENDNEAISHRMVLVCGTSTCHMAVSRDKLFIPGVWGPFWSAMIPEYWLTEGGQSATGALLDYIIENHVSSPRLANRAASQNTSLFLLLNNMLESMMSEMQYPFIAALTEDIHVLPDFHGNRSPIADPKAKGVVCGLTLDTSEKQLARLYLATMQGIAYGTRHIVEHCNANGHKIDTLLACGGLSKNALFIQEHADIIGCPIMLPRESESVLLGAAILGAVAAKKYSCLSDAMKALNAAGRVIHPSKDPRVKKYHDAKYRIFLELYEQQLSHRSIMAQALA
;
A
#
# COMPACT_ATOMS: atom_id res chain seq x y z
N MET A 1 15.41 -3.64 26.30
CA MET A 1 16.56 -2.71 26.40
C MET A 1 16.15 -1.41 25.74
N THR A 2 16.00 -0.33 26.50
CA THR A 2 15.84 1.02 25.97
C THR A 2 17.23 1.57 25.61
N GLY A 3 17.42 1.96 24.34
CA GLY A 3 18.72 2.44 23.83
C GLY A 3 19.13 3.77 24.47
N ARG A 4 20.41 3.92 24.83
CA ARG A 4 20.99 5.16 25.38
C ARG A 4 21.44 6.15 24.30
N SER A 5 21.54 5.71 23.05
CA SER A 5 21.94 6.52 21.90
C SER A 5 21.01 6.23 20.72
N VAL A 6 20.60 7.29 20.02
CA VAL A 6 19.79 7.24 18.80
C VAL A 6 20.65 7.79 17.66
N ALA A 7 20.62 7.14 16.51
CA ALA A 7 21.37 7.55 15.32
C ALA A 7 20.50 7.36 14.07
N PHE A 8 20.83 8.11 13.01
CA PHE A 8 20.10 8.05 11.75
C PHE A 8 20.19 6.67 11.09
N PRO A 9 19.19 6.27 10.27
CA PRO A 9 19.25 5.04 9.51
C PRO A 9 20.52 4.91 8.66
N GLY A 10 21.12 3.72 8.67
CA GLY A 10 22.36 3.44 7.92
C GLY A 10 23.65 3.97 8.59
N HIS A 11 23.57 4.58 9.78
CA HIS A 11 24.75 4.97 10.54
C HIS A 11 25.56 3.73 10.95
N GLY A 12 26.87 3.74 10.73
CA GLY A 12 27.75 2.61 11.06
C GLY A 12 27.78 2.31 12.57
N LEU A 13 27.52 1.06 12.94
CA LEU A 13 27.53 0.60 14.33
C LEU A 13 28.90 0.05 14.73
N GLY A 14 29.49 0.66 15.76
CA GLY A 14 30.75 0.22 16.34
C GLY A 14 31.84 0.01 15.28
N SER A 15 32.49 -1.14 15.32
CA SER A 15 33.48 -1.57 14.33
C SER A 15 32.92 -2.61 13.33
N GLY A 16 31.60 -2.67 13.13
CA GLY A 16 30.94 -3.66 12.27
C GLY A 16 30.63 -5.00 12.96
N LEU A 17 30.47 -6.08 12.18
CA LEU A 17 30.17 -7.41 12.70
C LEU A 17 31.23 -7.88 13.70
N THR A 18 30.77 -8.38 14.84
CA THR A 18 31.64 -9.01 15.83
C THR A 18 32.22 -10.32 15.27
N PRO A 19 33.38 -10.80 15.74
CA PRO A 19 33.94 -12.07 15.30
C PRO A 19 32.97 -13.25 15.44
N THR A 20 32.18 -13.27 16.51
CA THR A 20 31.14 -14.30 16.74
C THR A 20 30.06 -14.25 15.68
N ALA A 21 29.44 -13.08 15.46
CA ALA A 21 28.36 -12.92 14.48
C ALA A 21 28.85 -13.17 13.06
N ALA A 22 30.06 -12.72 12.72
CA ALA A 22 30.68 -12.97 11.43
C ALA A 22 30.86 -14.48 11.16
N LYS A 23 31.31 -15.25 12.16
CA LYS A 23 31.43 -16.71 12.06
C LYS A 23 30.08 -17.39 11.87
N GLU A 24 29.06 -16.98 12.61
CA GLU A 24 27.69 -17.55 12.52
C GLU A 24 27.05 -17.29 11.15
N LEU A 25 27.28 -16.12 10.57
CA LEU A 25 26.74 -15.71 9.28
C LEU A 25 27.61 -16.13 8.07
N GLY A 26 28.81 -16.66 8.31
CA GLY A 26 29.77 -16.99 7.24
C GLY A 26 30.35 -15.75 6.55
N LEU A 27 30.50 -14.63 7.27
CA LEU A 27 31.01 -13.34 6.79
C LEU A 27 32.33 -12.95 7.47
N LEU A 28 32.92 -11.82 7.07
CA LEU A 28 34.16 -11.30 7.67
C LEU A 28 33.86 -10.46 8.92
N ALA A 29 34.66 -10.65 9.97
CA ALA A 29 34.65 -9.77 11.14
C ALA A 29 34.99 -8.34 10.72
N GLY A 30 34.27 -7.37 11.26
CA GLY A 30 34.41 -5.96 10.90
C GLY A 30 33.65 -5.53 9.64
N THR A 31 32.89 -6.43 9.00
CA THR A 31 31.96 -6.03 7.92
C THR A 31 31.02 -4.93 8.44
N PRO A 32 30.91 -3.76 7.77
CA PRO A 32 30.09 -2.65 8.25
C PRO A 32 28.63 -3.04 8.47
N VAL A 33 28.04 -2.55 9.56
CA VAL A 33 26.63 -2.77 9.92
C VAL A 33 25.98 -1.42 10.16
N GLY A 34 24.89 -1.13 9.47
CA GLY A 34 24.10 0.09 9.69
C GLY A 34 23.15 -0.04 10.86
N THR A 35 22.75 1.08 11.44
CA THR A 35 21.57 1.16 12.32
C THR A 35 20.35 0.56 11.64
N SER A 36 19.55 -0.15 12.43
CA SER A 36 18.36 -0.86 11.96
C SER A 36 17.23 0.10 11.58
N LEU A 37 16.26 -0.44 10.85
CA LEU A 37 15.04 0.24 10.47
C LEU A 37 13.88 -0.77 10.52
N ILE A 38 12.65 -0.29 10.75
CA ILE A 38 11.45 -1.14 10.72
C ILE A 38 11.19 -1.62 9.29
N ASP A 39 10.64 -2.82 9.13
CA ASP A 39 10.41 -3.49 7.85
C ASP A 39 9.68 -2.61 6.81
N ALA A 40 8.55 -2.01 7.17
CA ALA A 40 7.80 -1.13 6.28
C ALA A 40 8.62 0.09 5.86
N HIS A 41 9.33 0.70 6.80
CA HIS A 41 10.19 1.85 6.52
C HIS A 41 11.33 1.44 5.58
N ALA A 42 11.82 0.19 5.68
CA ALA A 42 12.92 -0.31 4.87
C ALA A 42 12.42 -0.59 3.45
N GLY A 43 11.19 -1.10 3.33
CA GLY A 43 10.45 -1.11 2.06
C GLY A 43 10.35 0.29 1.44
N GLY A 44 10.03 1.31 2.26
CA GLY A 44 10.03 2.72 1.88
C GLY A 44 11.36 3.19 1.28
N VAL A 45 12.47 3.00 2.00
CA VAL A 45 13.83 3.29 1.51
C VAL A 45 14.17 2.49 0.25
N GLY A 46 13.68 1.25 0.16
CA GLY A 46 13.88 0.37 -0.99
C GLY A 46 13.13 0.79 -2.25
N VAL A 47 12.20 1.75 -2.18
CA VAL A 47 11.43 2.17 -3.35
C VAL A 47 11.34 3.67 -3.60
N MET A 48 11.56 4.53 -2.60
CA MET A 48 11.22 5.96 -2.66
C MET A 48 11.78 6.70 -3.88
N GLU A 49 12.96 6.31 -4.39
CA GLU A 49 13.60 6.88 -5.58
C GLU A 49 13.43 6.01 -6.85
N SER A 50 12.48 5.06 -6.87
CA SER A 50 12.19 4.20 -8.03
C SER A 50 11.33 4.93 -9.08
N LEU A 51 11.85 6.03 -9.61
CA LEU A 51 11.21 6.79 -10.69
C LEU A 51 11.80 6.45 -12.06
N PRO A 52 11.01 6.55 -13.15
CA PRO A 52 11.55 6.48 -14.49
C PRO A 52 12.58 7.58 -14.69
N LYS A 53 13.67 7.27 -15.39
CA LYS A 53 14.55 8.31 -15.91
C LYS A 53 13.79 9.00 -17.04
N THR A 54 13.15 10.13 -16.76
CA THR A 54 12.70 11.00 -17.85
C THR A 54 13.93 11.51 -18.58
N ASP A 55 13.92 11.38 -19.91
CA ASP A 55 14.93 12.00 -20.77
C ASP A 55 14.83 13.52 -20.56
N CYS A 56 15.88 14.09 -19.94
CA CYS A 56 16.20 15.52 -19.85
C CYS A 56 15.32 16.41 -18.93
N GLU A 57 16.02 17.09 -18.01
CA GLU A 57 15.82 18.52 -17.67
C GLU A 57 14.50 18.93 -17.00
N ALA A 58 14.26 18.47 -15.77
CA ALA A 58 13.59 19.32 -14.80
C ALA A 58 14.54 19.55 -13.61
N GLU A 59 15.07 20.77 -13.51
CA GLU A 59 15.70 21.32 -12.31
C GLU A 59 14.66 21.52 -11.17
N GLU A 60 13.70 20.59 -11.01
CA GLU A 60 12.93 20.57 -9.79
C GLU A 60 13.90 20.22 -8.67
N ASN A 61 13.91 21.06 -7.63
CA ASN A 61 14.74 20.85 -6.46
C ASN A 61 14.42 19.45 -5.92
N ASP A 62 15.31 18.48 -6.17
CA ASP A 62 15.14 17.04 -5.87
C ASP A 62 14.57 16.79 -4.45
N ASN A 63 14.83 17.73 -3.54
CA ASN A 63 14.36 17.74 -2.16
C ASN A 63 12.85 17.93 -1.99
N GLU A 64 12.14 18.59 -2.91
CA GLU A 64 10.69 18.75 -2.85
C GLU A 64 9.98 17.60 -3.59
N ALA A 65 10.58 17.06 -4.65
CA ALA A 65 10.00 15.99 -5.46
C ALA A 65 9.74 14.69 -4.67
N ILE A 66 10.54 14.40 -3.63
CA ILE A 66 10.33 13.25 -2.75
C ILE A 66 9.08 13.39 -1.88
N SER A 67 8.62 14.63 -1.61
CA SER A 67 7.44 14.93 -0.80
C SER A 67 6.12 14.85 -1.57
N HIS A 68 6.18 14.71 -2.89
CA HIS A 68 5.02 14.45 -3.76
C HIS A 68 4.70 12.95 -3.87
N ARG A 69 5.46 12.11 -3.17
CA ARG A 69 5.42 10.66 -3.27
C ARG A 69 4.84 10.04 -2.00
N MET A 70 4.00 9.03 -2.17
CA MET A 70 3.59 8.16 -1.07
C MET A 70 3.91 6.70 -1.40
N VAL A 71 4.60 6.03 -0.47
CA VAL A 71 4.91 4.60 -0.58
C VAL A 71 3.80 3.78 0.04
N LEU A 72 3.31 2.80 -0.72
CA LEU A 72 2.41 1.74 -0.31
C LEU A 72 3.21 0.45 -0.10
N VAL A 73 3.41 0.06 1.15
CA VAL A 73 4.00 -1.25 1.48
C VAL A 73 2.86 -2.23 1.68
N CYS A 74 2.52 -2.95 0.62
CA CYS A 74 1.31 -3.77 0.55
C CYS A 74 1.56 -5.22 0.94
N GLY A 75 0.87 -5.70 1.97
CA GLY A 75 0.91 -7.11 2.41
C GLY A 75 -0.38 -7.50 3.12
N THR A 76 -0.27 -8.22 4.23
CA THR A 76 -1.42 -8.58 5.09
C THR A 76 -2.21 -7.33 5.50
N SER A 77 -1.48 -6.29 5.89
CA SER A 77 -1.90 -4.89 6.04
C SER A 77 -1.15 -4.02 5.03
N THR A 78 -1.54 -2.76 4.87
CA THR A 78 -0.80 -1.81 4.02
C THR A 78 -0.41 -0.58 4.84
N CYS A 79 0.87 -0.19 4.75
CA CYS A 79 1.38 1.06 5.31
C CYS A 79 1.49 2.11 4.21
N HIS A 80 1.08 3.34 4.53
CA HIS A 80 1.07 4.50 3.63
C HIS A 80 2.05 5.54 4.15
N MET A 81 3.22 5.65 3.54
CA MET A 81 4.30 6.51 4.05
C MET A 81 4.59 7.66 3.09
N ALA A 82 4.54 8.87 3.61
CA ALA A 82 4.94 10.09 2.90
C ALA A 82 5.90 10.90 3.77
N VAL A 83 6.77 11.69 3.14
CA VAL A 83 7.77 12.50 3.83
C VAL A 83 7.60 13.98 3.51
N SER A 84 7.81 14.85 4.49
CA SER A 84 7.79 16.31 4.31
C SER A 84 8.96 16.98 5.01
N ARG A 85 9.41 18.13 4.51
CA ARG A 85 10.32 19.02 5.24
C ARG A 85 9.60 19.72 6.40
N ASP A 86 8.30 19.93 6.26
CA ASP A 86 7.47 20.54 7.27
C ASP A 86 6.89 19.53 8.25
N LYS A 87 6.66 20.00 9.48
CA LYS A 87 6.06 19.19 10.55
C LYS A 87 4.54 19.18 10.40
N LEU A 88 4.01 18.17 9.72
CA LEU A 88 2.57 18.03 9.47
C LEU A 88 1.88 17.14 10.52
N PHE A 89 0.97 17.71 11.32
CA PHE A 89 0.12 16.96 12.25
C PHE A 89 -1.22 16.66 11.60
N ILE A 90 -1.46 15.39 11.27
CA ILE A 90 -2.62 14.97 10.49
C ILE A 90 -3.50 14.07 11.37
N PRO A 91 -4.75 14.48 11.69
CA PRO A 91 -5.64 13.68 12.52
C PRO A 91 -5.83 12.26 11.98
N GLY A 92 -5.73 11.27 12.85
CA GLY A 92 -5.91 9.85 12.50
C GLY A 92 -4.82 9.24 11.61
N VAL A 93 -3.70 9.93 11.45
CA VAL A 93 -2.50 9.43 10.76
C VAL A 93 -1.31 9.56 11.71
N TRP A 94 -0.42 8.57 11.75
CA TRP A 94 0.73 8.63 12.66
C TRP A 94 1.81 9.57 12.15
N GLY A 95 2.61 10.09 13.10
CA GLY A 95 3.61 11.11 12.86
C GLY A 95 3.15 12.49 13.34
N PRO A 96 3.90 13.56 12.99
CA PRO A 96 5.09 13.53 12.16
C PRO A 96 6.31 13.01 12.95
N PHE A 97 7.04 12.02 12.40
CA PHE A 97 8.24 11.45 13.03
C PHE A 97 9.53 11.94 12.35
N TRP A 98 10.36 12.69 13.08
CA TRP A 98 11.59 13.26 12.52
C TRP A 98 12.63 12.20 12.21
N SER A 99 13.13 12.19 10.97
CA SER A 99 14.20 11.30 10.49
C SER A 99 13.97 9.81 10.74
N ALA A 100 12.70 9.38 10.83
CA ALA A 100 12.34 8.01 11.15
C ALA A 100 12.56 7.02 9.98
N MET A 101 12.48 7.52 8.75
CA MET A 101 12.72 6.73 7.53
C MET A 101 13.82 7.34 6.66
N ILE A 102 13.67 8.63 6.31
CA ILE A 102 14.63 9.38 5.51
C ILE A 102 15.22 10.48 6.39
N PRO A 103 16.56 10.56 6.53
CA PRO A 103 17.21 11.62 7.32
C PRO A 103 16.75 13.01 6.89
N GLU A 104 16.50 13.89 7.85
CA GLU A 104 16.07 15.28 7.67
C GLU A 104 14.68 15.51 7.06
N TYR A 105 13.83 14.48 7.09
CA TYR A 105 12.41 14.60 6.76
C TYR A 105 11.53 14.14 7.92
N TRP A 106 10.34 14.72 8.01
CA TRP A 106 9.26 14.23 8.86
C TRP A 106 8.48 13.14 8.12
N LEU A 107 8.37 11.97 8.73
CA LEU A 107 7.56 10.86 8.24
C LEU A 107 6.12 11.01 8.71
N THR A 108 5.19 10.89 7.77
CA THR A 108 3.76 10.64 8.00
C THR A 108 3.48 9.17 7.66
N GLU A 109 2.82 8.44 8.57
CA GLU A 109 2.52 7.01 8.40
C GLU A 109 1.03 6.74 8.61
N GLY A 110 0.30 6.60 7.51
CA GLY A 110 -1.05 6.03 7.49
C GLY A 110 -1.01 4.51 7.43
N GLY A 111 -2.16 3.88 7.62
CA GLY A 111 -2.27 2.46 7.32
C GLY A 111 -3.68 1.93 7.25
N GLN A 112 -3.81 0.79 6.59
CA GLN A 112 -5.01 -0.04 6.56
C GLN A 112 -4.70 -1.36 7.25
N SER A 113 -5.41 -1.64 8.35
CA SER A 113 -5.12 -2.77 9.26
C SER A 113 -5.29 -4.14 8.58
N ALA A 114 -6.16 -4.25 7.59
CA ALA A 114 -6.37 -5.47 6.82
C ALA A 114 -6.53 -5.10 5.34
N THR A 115 -5.63 -5.62 4.50
CA THR A 115 -5.70 -5.47 3.03
C THR A 115 -5.59 -6.84 2.38
N GLY A 116 -4.40 -7.45 2.36
CA GLY A 116 -4.23 -8.82 1.91
C GLY A 116 -5.04 -9.80 2.74
N ALA A 117 -4.98 -9.67 4.08
CA ALA A 117 -5.81 -10.48 4.98
C ALA A 117 -7.32 -10.33 4.73
N LEU A 118 -7.77 -9.15 4.28
CA LEU A 118 -9.19 -8.95 3.97
C LEU A 118 -9.56 -9.67 2.66
N LEU A 119 -8.71 -9.61 1.65
CA LEU A 119 -8.91 -10.37 0.40
C LEU A 119 -8.91 -11.87 0.67
N ASP A 120 -7.93 -12.37 1.43
CA ASP A 120 -7.85 -13.76 1.84
C ASP A 120 -9.10 -14.17 2.62
N TYR A 121 -9.52 -13.37 3.61
CA TYR A 121 -10.73 -13.60 4.40
C TYR A 121 -11.98 -13.74 3.54
N ILE A 122 -12.20 -12.83 2.59
CA ILE A 122 -13.36 -12.86 1.69
C ILE A 122 -13.34 -14.11 0.81
N ILE A 123 -12.16 -14.49 0.31
CA ILE A 123 -11.98 -15.67 -0.53
C ILE A 123 -12.21 -16.94 0.28
N GLU A 124 -11.56 -17.09 1.43
CA GLU A 124 -11.60 -18.29 2.27
C GLU A 124 -12.98 -18.57 2.86
N ASN A 125 -13.76 -17.54 3.16
CA ASN A 125 -15.09 -17.68 3.77
C ASN A 125 -16.22 -17.87 2.75
N HIS A 126 -15.93 -17.89 1.46
CA HIS A 126 -16.95 -18.13 0.44
C HIS A 126 -17.09 -19.64 0.13
N VAL A 127 -18.32 -20.12 -0.05
CA VAL A 127 -18.60 -21.56 -0.27
C VAL A 127 -17.91 -22.14 -1.51
N SER A 128 -17.66 -21.31 -2.53
CA SER A 128 -16.94 -21.73 -3.75
C SER A 128 -15.42 -21.82 -3.58
N SER A 129 -14.85 -21.42 -2.44
CA SER A 129 -13.41 -21.34 -2.20
C SER A 129 -12.67 -22.67 -2.41
N PRO A 130 -13.09 -23.81 -1.82
CA PRO A 130 -12.36 -25.08 -1.98
C PRO A 130 -12.32 -25.54 -3.44
N ARG A 131 -13.41 -25.31 -4.19
CA ARG A 131 -13.50 -25.67 -5.61
C ARG A 131 -12.56 -24.82 -6.46
N LEU A 132 -12.50 -23.50 -6.20
CA LEU A 132 -11.58 -22.61 -6.90
C LEU A 132 -10.12 -22.88 -6.55
N ALA A 133 -9.81 -23.19 -5.30
CA ALA A 133 -8.47 -23.57 -4.88
C ALA A 133 -7.98 -24.84 -5.61
N ASN A 134 -8.83 -25.86 -5.71
CA ASN A 134 -8.52 -27.08 -6.47
C ASN A 134 -8.31 -26.80 -7.97
N ARG A 135 -9.11 -25.90 -8.55
CA ARG A 135 -8.97 -25.48 -9.95
C ARG A 135 -7.68 -24.68 -10.19
N ALA A 136 -7.31 -23.79 -9.27
CA ALA A 136 -6.07 -23.04 -9.34
C ALA A 136 -4.86 -23.99 -9.27
N ALA A 137 -4.89 -24.96 -8.34
CA ALA A 137 -3.86 -25.97 -8.20
C ALA A 137 -3.72 -26.86 -9.44
N SER A 138 -4.84 -27.32 -10.03
CA SER A 138 -4.80 -28.15 -11.24
C SER A 138 -4.29 -27.41 -12.47
N GLN A 139 -4.41 -26.08 -12.50
CA GLN A 139 -3.88 -25.21 -13.55
C GLN A 139 -2.48 -24.66 -13.24
N ASN A 140 -1.89 -25.05 -12.10
CA ASN A 140 -0.62 -24.52 -11.60
C ASN A 140 -0.56 -22.98 -11.60
N THR A 141 -1.66 -22.35 -11.19
CA THR A 141 -1.82 -20.89 -11.14
C THR A 141 -2.18 -20.42 -9.73
N SER A 142 -1.99 -19.13 -9.46
CA SER A 142 -2.45 -18.55 -8.20
C SER A 142 -3.96 -18.33 -8.23
N LEU A 143 -4.60 -18.44 -7.06
CA LEU A 143 -6.03 -18.19 -6.91
C LEU A 143 -6.42 -16.77 -7.32
N PHE A 144 -5.57 -15.77 -7.02
CA PHE A 144 -5.77 -14.39 -7.47
C PHE A 144 -5.75 -14.25 -8.99
N LEU A 145 -4.80 -14.90 -9.67
CA LEU A 145 -4.75 -14.86 -11.14
C LEU A 145 -5.97 -15.56 -11.76
N LEU A 146 -6.43 -16.66 -11.17
CA LEU A 146 -7.66 -17.32 -11.61
C LEU A 146 -8.89 -16.39 -11.46
N LEU A 147 -9.05 -15.72 -10.31
CA LEU A 147 -10.13 -14.76 -10.09
C LEU A 147 -10.06 -13.57 -11.06
N ASN A 148 -8.87 -13.03 -11.31
CA ASN A 148 -8.67 -11.95 -12.29
C ASN A 148 -9.10 -12.39 -13.70
N ASN A 149 -8.67 -13.57 -14.16
CA ASN A 149 -9.05 -14.09 -15.47
C ASN A 149 -10.57 -14.34 -15.58
N MET A 150 -11.21 -14.74 -14.47
CA MET A 150 -12.66 -14.87 -14.41
C MET A 150 -13.36 -13.52 -14.56
N LEU A 151 -12.87 -12.47 -13.90
CA LEU A 151 -13.40 -11.11 -14.03
C LEU A 151 -13.28 -10.59 -15.47
N GLU A 152 -12.15 -10.79 -16.13
CA GLU A 152 -11.96 -10.43 -17.55
C GLU A 152 -12.95 -11.17 -18.47
N SER A 153 -13.15 -12.47 -18.21
CA SER A 153 -14.10 -13.30 -18.95
C SER A 153 -15.54 -12.81 -18.74
N MET A 154 -15.90 -12.51 -17.49
CA MET A 154 -17.21 -11.99 -17.12
C MET A 154 -17.50 -10.62 -17.73
N MET A 155 -16.52 -9.71 -17.72
CA MET A 155 -16.65 -8.40 -18.38
C MET A 155 -17.01 -8.57 -19.86
N SER A 156 -16.31 -9.48 -20.55
CA SER A 156 -16.52 -9.75 -21.98
C SER A 156 -17.87 -10.43 -22.26
N GLU A 157 -18.22 -11.48 -21.49
CA GLU A 157 -19.47 -12.23 -21.62
C GLU A 157 -20.71 -11.35 -21.38
N MET A 158 -20.64 -10.48 -20.37
CA MET A 158 -21.74 -9.62 -19.95
C MET A 158 -21.72 -8.23 -20.61
N GLN A 159 -20.74 -7.97 -21.49
CA GLN A 159 -20.58 -6.72 -22.23
C GLN A 159 -20.44 -5.46 -21.35
N TYR A 160 -19.78 -5.58 -20.21
CA TYR A 160 -19.43 -4.40 -19.39
C TYR A 160 -18.34 -3.56 -20.07
N PRO A 161 -18.38 -2.23 -19.95
CA PRO A 161 -17.44 -1.35 -20.63
C PRO A 161 -16.01 -1.40 -20.08
N PHE A 162 -15.83 -1.82 -18.83
CA PHE A 162 -14.54 -1.97 -18.14
C PHE A 162 -14.71 -2.88 -16.91
N ILE A 163 -13.62 -3.50 -16.43
CA ILE A 163 -13.65 -4.53 -15.36
C ILE A 163 -14.31 -3.98 -14.09
N ALA A 164 -13.93 -2.75 -13.68
CA ALA A 164 -14.46 -2.15 -12.46
C ALA A 164 -16.00 -2.09 -12.41
N ALA A 165 -16.67 -1.95 -13.57
CA ALA A 165 -18.13 -1.87 -13.68
C ALA A 165 -18.85 -3.15 -13.25
N LEU A 166 -18.16 -4.30 -13.18
CA LEU A 166 -18.72 -5.56 -12.70
C LEU A 166 -19.25 -5.47 -11.26
N THR A 167 -18.95 -4.41 -10.52
CA THR A 167 -19.36 -4.22 -9.12
C THR A 167 -20.29 -3.02 -8.95
N GLU A 168 -21.03 -2.63 -10.00
CA GLU A 168 -21.94 -1.47 -9.98
C GLU A 168 -22.96 -1.49 -8.83
N ASP A 169 -23.39 -2.68 -8.42
CA ASP A 169 -24.37 -2.94 -7.37
C ASP A 169 -23.76 -3.48 -6.07
N ILE A 170 -22.42 -3.69 -6.02
CA ILE A 170 -21.73 -4.25 -4.84
C ILE A 170 -20.72 -3.23 -4.29
N HIS A 171 -20.88 -2.89 -3.01
CA HIS A 171 -20.05 -1.90 -2.32
C HIS A 171 -19.50 -2.49 -1.03
N VAL A 172 -18.22 -2.25 -0.77
CA VAL A 172 -17.52 -2.76 0.42
C VAL A 172 -16.88 -1.61 1.18
N LEU A 173 -17.26 -1.44 2.45
CA LEU A 173 -16.48 -0.71 3.45
C LEU A 173 -15.49 -1.71 4.08
N PRO A 174 -14.17 -1.52 3.93
CA PRO A 174 -13.17 -2.55 4.23
C PRO A 174 -12.73 -2.60 5.71
N ASP A 175 -13.38 -1.86 6.61
CA ASP A 175 -12.97 -1.73 8.03
C ASP A 175 -13.31 -2.97 8.89
N PHE A 176 -13.05 -4.18 8.38
CA PHE A 176 -13.31 -5.45 9.07
C PHE A 176 -12.48 -5.61 10.35
N HIS A 177 -11.38 -4.86 10.47
CA HIS A 177 -10.50 -4.82 11.64
C HIS A 177 -10.34 -3.39 12.19
N GLY A 178 -11.42 -2.60 12.13
CA GLY A 178 -11.37 -1.18 12.48
C GLY A 178 -10.70 -0.33 11.40
N ASN A 179 -10.82 0.98 11.53
CA ASN A 179 -10.15 1.94 10.66
C ASN A 179 -8.95 2.55 11.38
N ARG A 180 -7.75 2.28 10.89
CA ARG A 180 -6.52 2.90 11.42
C ARG A 180 -6.38 4.33 10.91
N SER A 181 -6.54 4.56 9.61
CA SER A 181 -6.43 5.87 8.98
C SER A 181 -7.45 6.05 7.84
N PRO A 182 -7.95 7.28 7.63
CA PRO A 182 -7.69 8.49 8.41
C PRO A 182 -8.65 8.67 9.60
N ILE A 183 -9.64 7.79 9.79
CA ILE A 183 -10.68 7.98 10.81
C ILE A 183 -10.17 7.69 12.22
N ALA A 184 -9.25 6.74 12.36
CA ALA A 184 -8.76 6.25 13.66
C ALA A 184 -9.89 5.77 14.59
N ASP A 185 -10.84 5.03 14.02
CA ASP A 185 -11.93 4.35 14.75
C ASP A 185 -11.68 2.84 14.81
N PRO A 186 -11.14 2.29 15.91
CA PRO A 186 -10.93 0.85 16.06
C PRO A 186 -12.26 0.07 16.19
N LYS A 187 -13.39 0.76 16.38
CA LYS A 187 -14.72 0.13 16.44
C LYS A 187 -15.39 0.06 15.07
N ALA A 188 -14.80 0.66 14.02
CA ALA A 188 -15.22 0.49 12.63
C ALA A 188 -15.38 -0.99 12.27
N LYS A 189 -16.44 -1.29 11.53
CA LYS A 189 -16.82 -2.62 11.06
C LYS A 189 -16.97 -2.60 9.55
N GLY A 190 -16.65 -3.74 8.96
CA GLY A 190 -16.90 -3.99 7.55
C GLY A 190 -18.39 -3.93 7.21
N VAL A 191 -18.69 -3.46 6.02
CA VAL A 191 -20.04 -3.47 5.44
C VAL A 191 -19.93 -4.00 4.02
N VAL A 192 -20.81 -4.94 3.66
CA VAL A 192 -20.99 -5.40 2.29
C VAL A 192 -22.43 -5.11 1.89
N CYS A 193 -22.61 -4.24 0.91
CA CYS A 193 -23.90 -3.89 0.33
C CYS A 193 -24.04 -4.56 -1.05
N GLY A 194 -25.27 -4.94 -1.42
CA GLY A 194 -25.56 -5.55 -2.72
C GLY A 194 -25.54 -7.09 -2.75
N LEU A 195 -25.66 -7.75 -1.61
CA LEU A 195 -25.68 -9.21 -1.55
C LEU A 195 -26.97 -9.79 -2.14
N THR A 196 -26.83 -10.90 -2.87
CA THR A 196 -27.92 -11.73 -3.40
C THR A 196 -27.78 -13.17 -2.86
N LEU A 197 -28.68 -14.07 -3.25
CA LEU A 197 -28.58 -15.50 -2.93
C LEU A 197 -27.60 -16.25 -3.84
N ASP A 198 -26.88 -15.57 -4.74
CA ASP A 198 -25.88 -16.19 -5.60
C ASP A 198 -24.65 -16.59 -4.79
N THR A 199 -24.29 -17.87 -4.86
CA THR A 199 -23.11 -18.45 -4.19
C THR A 199 -22.11 -19.01 -5.18
N SER A 200 -22.20 -18.61 -6.45
CA SER A 200 -21.36 -19.10 -7.54
C SER A 200 -19.91 -18.58 -7.46
N GLU A 201 -19.02 -19.20 -8.25
CA GLU A 201 -17.65 -18.70 -8.43
C GLU A 201 -17.64 -17.27 -9.02
N LYS A 202 -18.64 -16.93 -9.86
CA LYS A 202 -18.79 -15.59 -10.45
C LYS A 202 -19.13 -14.55 -9.37
N GLN A 203 -19.99 -14.90 -8.41
CA GLN A 203 -20.27 -14.02 -7.28
C GLN A 203 -19.01 -13.76 -6.45
N LEU A 204 -18.22 -14.81 -6.17
CA LEU A 204 -16.97 -14.64 -5.41
C LEU A 204 -16.00 -13.70 -6.12
N ALA A 205 -15.86 -13.85 -7.44
CA ALA A 205 -15.01 -12.96 -8.23
C ALA A 205 -15.46 -11.49 -8.11
N ARG A 206 -16.78 -11.21 -8.18
CA ARG A 206 -17.32 -9.85 -7.99
C ARG A 206 -17.09 -9.32 -6.57
N LEU A 207 -17.29 -10.16 -5.55
CA LEU A 207 -17.07 -9.77 -4.15
C LEU A 207 -15.59 -9.49 -3.87
N TYR A 208 -14.69 -10.30 -4.44
CA TYR A 208 -13.25 -10.09 -4.43
C TYR A 208 -12.87 -8.73 -5.06
N LEU A 209 -13.39 -8.44 -6.26
CA LEU A 209 -13.17 -7.15 -6.92
C LEU A 209 -13.74 -5.98 -6.10
N ALA A 210 -14.94 -6.10 -5.57
CA ALA A 210 -15.55 -5.04 -4.76
C ALA A 210 -14.76 -4.79 -3.47
N THR A 211 -14.17 -5.83 -2.88
CA THR A 211 -13.29 -5.73 -1.70
C THR A 211 -11.99 -5.03 -2.05
N MET A 212 -11.36 -5.40 -3.17
CA MET A 212 -10.17 -4.73 -3.70
C MET A 212 -10.42 -3.23 -3.93
N GLN A 213 -11.56 -2.89 -4.54
CA GLN A 213 -11.97 -1.50 -4.72
C GLN A 213 -12.22 -0.80 -3.38
N GLY A 214 -12.87 -1.46 -2.42
CA GLY A 214 -13.03 -0.95 -1.05
C GLY A 214 -11.71 -0.56 -0.41
N ILE A 215 -10.69 -1.42 -0.53
CA ILE A 215 -9.32 -1.16 -0.06
C ILE A 215 -8.72 0.06 -0.77
N ALA A 216 -8.87 0.15 -2.10
CA ALA A 216 -8.38 1.27 -2.90
C ALA A 216 -9.08 2.60 -2.56
N TYR A 217 -10.40 2.59 -2.30
CA TYR A 217 -11.13 3.77 -1.80
C TYR A 217 -10.61 4.21 -0.43
N GLY A 218 -10.27 3.27 0.45
CA GLY A 218 -9.60 3.58 1.71
C GLY A 218 -8.23 4.23 1.50
N THR A 219 -7.45 3.77 0.52
CA THR A 219 -6.18 4.42 0.15
C THR A 219 -6.43 5.83 -0.40
N ARG A 220 -7.40 6.02 -1.29
CA ARG A 220 -7.80 7.34 -1.79
C ARG A 220 -8.15 8.28 -0.65
N HIS A 221 -8.91 7.81 0.33
CA HIS A 221 -9.28 8.60 1.51
C HIS A 221 -8.05 9.04 2.32
N ILE A 222 -7.07 8.14 2.52
CA ILE A 222 -5.80 8.50 3.17
C ILE A 222 -5.04 9.55 2.37
N VAL A 223 -4.92 9.39 1.05
CA VAL A 223 -4.21 10.35 0.17
C VAL A 223 -4.87 11.71 0.19
N GLU A 224 -6.18 11.78 -0.03
CA GLU A 224 -6.94 13.03 -0.02
C GLU A 224 -6.86 13.73 1.35
N HIS A 225 -6.97 12.97 2.45
CA HIS A 225 -6.83 13.51 3.80
C HIS A 225 -5.43 14.04 4.09
N CYS A 226 -4.38 13.33 3.66
CA CYS A 226 -3.01 13.81 3.79
C CYS A 226 -2.78 15.09 2.98
N ASN A 227 -3.29 15.16 1.74
CA ASN A 227 -3.17 16.33 0.88
C ASN A 227 -3.93 17.54 1.43
N ALA A 228 -5.12 17.32 2.00
CA ALA A 228 -5.89 18.37 2.68
C ALA A 228 -5.16 18.93 3.92
N ASN A 229 -4.17 18.22 4.47
CA ASN A 229 -3.40 18.61 5.65
C ASN A 229 -1.91 18.91 5.34
N GLY A 230 -1.60 19.28 4.10
CA GLY A 230 -0.32 19.91 3.73
C GLY A 230 0.62 19.06 2.88
N HIS A 231 0.33 17.77 2.66
CA HIS A 231 1.03 17.00 1.63
C HIS A 231 0.59 17.43 0.22
N LYS A 232 1.39 17.07 -0.79
CA LYS A 232 1.08 17.28 -2.22
C LYS A 232 1.27 15.98 -3.00
N ILE A 233 0.77 14.88 -2.46
CA ILE A 233 0.94 13.55 -3.04
C ILE A 233 0.22 13.50 -4.40
N ASP A 234 1.00 13.28 -5.45
CA ASP A 234 0.51 13.07 -6.82
C ASP A 234 1.01 11.77 -7.43
N THR A 235 1.94 11.07 -6.75
CA THR A 235 2.57 9.85 -7.23
C THR A 235 2.63 8.80 -6.12
N LEU A 236 2.29 7.55 -6.46
CA LEU A 236 2.36 6.43 -5.53
C LEU A 236 3.48 5.46 -5.94
N LEU A 237 4.13 4.84 -4.97
CA LEU A 237 5.07 3.75 -5.20
C LEU A 237 4.61 2.52 -4.44
N ALA A 238 4.40 1.40 -5.11
CA ALA A 238 3.85 0.21 -4.49
C ALA A 238 4.88 -0.94 -4.47
N CYS A 239 5.03 -1.56 -3.30
CA CYS A 239 5.83 -2.77 -3.11
C CYS A 239 5.10 -3.81 -2.25
N GLY A 240 5.70 -4.99 -2.13
CA GLY A 240 5.16 -6.10 -1.34
C GLY A 240 4.28 -7.06 -2.15
N GLY A 241 3.66 -8.03 -1.47
CA GLY A 241 3.01 -9.16 -2.12
C GLY A 241 1.83 -8.77 -3.01
N LEU A 242 1.00 -7.83 -2.56
CA LEU A 242 -0.18 -7.38 -3.32
C LEU A 242 0.18 -6.58 -4.57
N SER A 243 1.35 -5.94 -4.62
CA SER A 243 1.75 -5.16 -5.80
C SER A 243 2.08 -6.04 -7.02
N LYS A 244 2.22 -7.36 -6.81
CA LYS A 244 2.35 -8.35 -7.89
C LYS A 244 1.03 -8.59 -8.63
N ASN A 245 -0.11 -8.22 -8.03
CA ASN A 245 -1.41 -8.35 -8.66
C ASN A 245 -1.69 -7.14 -9.57
N ALA A 246 -1.67 -7.35 -10.87
CA ALA A 246 -1.85 -6.28 -11.86
C ALA A 246 -3.21 -5.58 -11.75
N LEU A 247 -4.30 -6.32 -11.49
CA LEU A 247 -5.63 -5.74 -11.33
C LEU A 247 -5.70 -4.87 -10.07
N PHE A 248 -5.09 -5.32 -8.96
CA PHE A 248 -5.01 -4.55 -7.72
C PHE A 248 -4.35 -3.18 -7.95
N ILE A 249 -3.21 -3.16 -8.64
CA ILE A 249 -2.49 -1.91 -8.92
C ILE A 249 -3.26 -1.04 -9.92
N GLN A 250 -3.89 -1.61 -10.94
CA GLN A 250 -4.68 -0.83 -11.90
C GLN A 250 -5.90 -0.17 -11.22
N GLU A 251 -6.68 -0.90 -10.41
CA GLU A 251 -7.82 -0.34 -9.69
C GLU A 251 -7.37 0.77 -8.72
N HIS A 252 -6.22 0.62 -8.04
CA HIS A 252 -5.68 1.70 -7.20
C HIS A 252 -5.34 2.94 -8.03
N ALA A 253 -4.68 2.79 -9.18
CA ALA A 253 -4.35 3.92 -10.05
C ALA A 253 -5.63 4.63 -10.54
N ASP A 254 -6.61 3.86 -10.99
CA ASP A 254 -7.89 4.37 -11.52
C ASP A 254 -8.72 5.09 -10.44
N ILE A 255 -8.74 4.55 -9.22
CA ILE A 255 -9.52 5.10 -8.10
C ILE A 255 -8.90 6.37 -7.54
N ILE A 256 -7.58 6.37 -7.32
CA ILE A 256 -6.87 7.49 -6.70
C ILE A 256 -6.63 8.60 -7.72
N GLY A 257 -6.49 8.26 -9.00
CA GLY A 257 -6.24 9.22 -10.08
C GLY A 257 -4.76 9.63 -10.20
N CYS A 258 -3.85 8.85 -9.62
CA CYS A 258 -2.41 9.07 -9.62
C CYS A 258 -1.68 7.89 -10.29
N PRO A 259 -0.53 8.12 -10.96
CA PRO A 259 0.30 7.04 -11.43
C PRO A 259 0.92 6.25 -10.27
N ILE A 260 1.03 4.93 -10.45
CA ILE A 260 1.67 4.02 -9.50
C ILE A 260 2.95 3.45 -10.09
N MET A 261 4.06 3.69 -9.41
CA MET A 261 5.38 3.19 -9.74
C MET A 261 5.60 1.84 -9.06
N LEU A 262 5.98 0.84 -9.85
CA LEU A 262 6.44 -0.45 -9.36
C LEU A 262 7.97 -0.50 -9.49
N PRO A 263 8.71 -0.82 -8.42
CA PRO A 263 10.16 -0.92 -8.48
C PRO A 263 10.58 -2.10 -9.38
N ARG A 264 11.79 -2.03 -9.95
CA ARG A 264 12.39 -3.13 -10.71
C ARG A 264 12.72 -4.31 -9.81
N GLU A 265 13.20 -4.03 -8.60
CA GLU A 265 13.46 -5.04 -7.57
C GLU A 265 12.18 -5.28 -6.75
N SER A 266 11.69 -6.52 -6.73
CA SER A 266 10.47 -6.88 -6.02
C SER A 266 10.67 -7.00 -4.50
N GLU A 267 11.88 -7.31 -4.06
CA GLU A 267 12.21 -7.49 -2.64
C GLU A 267 12.65 -6.17 -1.97
N SER A 268 11.73 -5.20 -1.95
CA SER A 268 12.04 -3.82 -1.54
C SER A 268 12.54 -3.68 -0.10
N VAL A 269 12.07 -4.51 0.84
CA VAL A 269 12.56 -4.50 2.24
C VAL A 269 14.03 -4.93 2.30
N LEU A 270 14.40 -5.97 1.53
CA LEU A 270 15.79 -6.44 1.44
C LEU A 270 16.68 -5.41 0.75
N LEU A 271 16.20 -4.79 -0.33
CA LEU A 271 16.91 -3.70 -1.00
C LEU A 271 17.13 -2.50 -0.07
N GLY A 272 16.11 -2.11 0.70
CA GLY A 272 16.22 -1.07 1.72
C GLY A 272 17.30 -1.38 2.75
N ALA A 273 17.31 -2.61 3.29
CA ALA A 273 18.35 -3.04 4.22
C ALA A 273 19.75 -3.02 3.59
N ALA A 274 19.88 -3.44 2.32
CA ALA A 274 21.14 -3.37 1.58
C ALA A 274 21.62 -1.93 1.36
N ILE A 275 20.70 -1.00 1.08
CA ILE A 275 20.98 0.44 0.99
C ILE A 275 21.57 0.96 2.30
N LEU A 276 20.98 0.61 3.45
CA LEU A 276 21.50 0.99 4.77
C LEU A 276 22.92 0.43 4.99
N GLY A 277 23.17 -0.83 4.59
CA GLY A 277 24.50 -1.44 4.65
C GLY A 277 25.52 -0.73 3.75
N ALA A 278 25.14 -0.30 2.55
CA ALA A 278 26.00 0.44 1.63
C ALA A 278 26.41 1.82 2.19
N VAL A 279 25.47 2.52 2.85
CA VAL A 279 25.75 3.78 3.55
C VAL A 279 26.68 3.54 4.74
N ALA A 280 26.43 2.50 5.55
CA ALA A 280 27.29 2.14 6.68
C ALA A 280 28.71 1.77 6.24
N ALA A 281 28.84 1.15 5.06
CA ALA A 281 30.10 0.83 4.41
C ALA A 281 30.79 2.04 3.74
N LYS A 282 30.19 3.23 3.83
CA LYS A 282 30.68 4.49 3.24
C LYS A 282 30.86 4.40 1.72
N LYS A 283 30.09 3.53 1.05
CA LYS A 283 30.04 3.46 -0.43
C LYS A 283 29.28 4.65 -1.02
N TYR A 284 28.35 5.20 -0.24
CA TYR A 284 27.60 6.41 -0.56
C TYR A 284 27.73 7.39 0.60
N SER A 285 27.65 8.69 0.30
CA SER A 285 27.87 9.75 1.29
C SER A 285 26.69 9.91 2.25
N CYS A 286 25.48 9.67 1.74
CA CYS A 286 24.23 9.76 2.50
C CYS A 286 23.19 8.76 1.98
N LEU A 287 22.07 8.64 2.71
CA LEU A 287 20.99 7.72 2.34
C LEU A 287 20.33 8.10 1.00
N SER A 288 20.16 9.39 0.72
CA SER A 288 19.55 9.85 -0.53
C SER A 288 20.36 9.42 -1.75
N ASP A 289 21.68 9.60 -1.74
CA ASP A 289 22.56 9.15 -2.83
C ASP A 289 22.47 7.64 -3.06
N ALA A 290 22.43 6.86 -1.98
CA ALA A 290 22.32 5.41 -2.05
C ALA A 290 20.96 4.98 -2.62
N MET A 291 19.87 5.61 -2.21
CA MET A 291 18.53 5.36 -2.77
C MET A 291 18.50 5.69 -4.26
N LYS A 292 18.96 6.87 -4.68
CA LYS A 292 19.02 7.27 -6.10
C LYS A 292 19.85 6.32 -6.96
N ALA A 293 20.94 5.77 -6.42
CA ALA A 293 21.82 4.87 -7.15
C ALA A 293 21.29 3.43 -7.23
N LEU A 294 20.59 2.96 -6.19
CA LEU A 294 20.22 1.54 -6.02
C LEU A 294 18.73 1.26 -6.27
N ASN A 295 17.85 2.25 -6.08
CA ASN A 295 16.47 2.16 -6.52
C ASN A 295 16.41 2.26 -8.06
N ALA A 296 15.41 1.62 -8.65
CA ALA A 296 15.17 1.70 -10.08
C ALA A 296 13.69 1.44 -10.36
N ALA A 297 13.07 2.29 -11.18
CA ALA A 297 11.73 2.02 -11.69
C ALA A 297 11.73 0.75 -12.55
N GLY A 298 10.69 -0.06 -12.36
CA GLY A 298 10.38 -1.21 -13.21
C GLY A 298 9.25 -0.87 -14.19
N ARG A 299 8.07 -0.59 -13.65
CA ARG A 299 6.87 -0.32 -14.46
C ARG A 299 6.07 0.84 -13.90
N VAL A 300 5.52 1.66 -14.78
CA VAL A 300 4.58 2.73 -14.44
C VAL A 300 3.18 2.31 -14.84
N ILE A 301 2.25 2.34 -13.90
CA ILE A 301 0.83 2.13 -14.15
C ILE A 301 0.12 3.47 -14.08
N HIS A 302 -0.50 3.88 -15.17
CA HIS A 302 -1.27 5.11 -15.23
C HIS A 302 -2.76 4.82 -15.00
N PRO A 303 -3.50 5.78 -14.43
CA PRO A 303 -4.94 5.74 -14.43
C PRO A 303 -5.49 5.61 -15.86
N SER A 304 -6.62 4.94 -15.99
CA SER A 304 -7.34 4.77 -17.24
C SER A 304 -7.62 6.12 -17.90
N LYS A 305 -7.39 6.19 -19.21
CA LYS A 305 -7.70 7.38 -20.02
C LYS A 305 -9.19 7.49 -20.34
N ASP A 306 -9.98 6.47 -20.05
CA ASP A 306 -11.42 6.50 -20.25
C ASP A 306 -12.09 7.32 -19.12
N PRO A 307 -12.70 8.49 -19.43
CA PRO A 307 -13.32 9.34 -18.41
C PRO A 307 -14.50 8.65 -17.68
N ARG A 308 -15.09 7.60 -18.27
CA ARG A 308 -16.16 6.82 -17.64
C ARG A 308 -15.67 6.07 -16.41
N VAL A 309 -14.42 5.61 -16.42
CA VAL A 309 -13.80 4.87 -15.30
C VAL A 309 -13.64 5.80 -14.10
N LYS A 310 -13.06 6.99 -14.30
CA LYS A 310 -12.94 7.98 -13.23
C LYS A 310 -14.31 8.38 -12.66
N LYS A 311 -15.28 8.68 -13.53
CA LYS A 311 -16.65 9.03 -13.12
C LYS A 311 -17.30 7.93 -12.28
N TYR A 312 -17.09 6.66 -12.66
CA TYR A 312 -17.59 5.51 -11.93
C TYR A 312 -16.98 5.40 -10.53
N HIS A 313 -15.66 5.48 -10.42
CA HIS A 313 -14.99 5.41 -9.13
C HIS A 313 -15.28 6.62 -8.24
N ASP A 314 -15.44 7.83 -8.78
CA ASP A 314 -15.88 8.99 -8.00
C ASP A 314 -17.29 8.75 -7.40
N ALA A 315 -18.21 8.13 -8.16
CA ALA A 315 -19.52 7.78 -7.64
C ALA A 315 -19.45 6.71 -6.54
N LYS A 316 -18.64 5.66 -6.72
CA LYS A 316 -18.44 4.62 -5.70
C LYS A 316 -17.68 5.12 -4.48
N TYR A 317 -16.77 6.07 -4.63
CA TYR A 317 -16.05 6.67 -3.52
C TYR A 317 -17.00 7.48 -2.62
N ARG A 318 -17.95 8.22 -3.19
CA ARG A 318 -19.01 8.86 -2.41
C ARG A 318 -19.83 7.84 -1.61
N ILE A 319 -20.23 6.72 -2.24
CA ILE A 319 -20.96 5.64 -1.55
C ILE A 319 -20.09 5.04 -0.43
N PHE A 320 -18.80 4.83 -0.66
CA PHE A 320 -17.86 4.34 0.35
C PHE A 320 -17.84 5.23 1.60
N LEU A 321 -17.81 6.57 1.44
CA LEU A 321 -17.89 7.50 2.56
C LEU A 321 -19.24 7.44 3.26
N GLU A 322 -20.35 7.38 2.50
CA GLU A 322 -21.71 7.27 3.05
C GLU A 322 -21.91 5.99 3.88
N LEU A 323 -21.28 4.86 3.51
CA LEU A 323 -21.37 3.61 4.27
C LEU A 323 -20.81 3.75 5.70
N TYR A 324 -19.76 4.55 5.88
CA TYR A 324 -19.21 4.81 7.22
C TYR A 324 -20.16 5.69 8.04
N GLU A 325 -20.71 6.74 7.44
CA GLU A 325 -21.68 7.63 8.10
C GLU A 325 -22.97 6.87 8.51
N GLN A 326 -23.48 6.00 7.65
CA GLN A 326 -24.61 5.13 7.97
C GLN A 326 -24.30 4.22 9.16
N GLN A 327 -23.09 3.65 9.19
CA GLN A 327 -22.66 2.83 10.32
C GLN A 327 -22.63 3.63 11.63
N LEU A 328 -22.16 4.87 11.64
CA LEU A 328 -22.20 5.73 12.83
C LEU A 328 -23.64 5.99 13.29
N SER A 329 -24.54 6.28 12.34
CA SER A 329 -25.97 6.45 12.61
C SER A 329 -26.59 5.21 13.27
N HIS A 330 -26.34 4.01 12.72
CA HIS A 330 -26.83 2.75 13.28
C HIS A 330 -26.34 2.53 14.73
N ARG A 331 -25.07 2.83 15.02
CA ARG A 331 -24.53 2.73 16.39
C ARG A 331 -25.23 3.69 17.34
N SER A 332 -25.50 4.92 16.90
CA SER A 332 -26.22 5.92 17.72
C SER A 332 -27.63 5.47 18.04
N ILE A 333 -28.37 4.95 17.04
CA ILE A 333 -29.73 4.43 17.22
C ILE A 333 -29.74 3.29 18.26
N MET A 334 -28.80 2.35 18.15
CA MET A 334 -28.72 1.24 19.09
C MET A 334 -28.29 1.69 20.49
N ALA A 335 -27.39 2.66 20.60
CA ALA A 335 -27.00 3.22 21.90
C ALA A 335 -28.18 3.91 22.60
N GLN A 336 -29.02 4.64 21.86
CA GLN A 336 -30.24 5.26 22.38
C GLN A 336 -31.28 4.23 22.81
N ALA A 337 -31.44 3.15 22.04
CA ALA A 337 -32.38 2.08 22.38
C ALA A 337 -31.97 1.27 23.62
N LEU A 338 -30.70 1.32 24.01
CA LEU A 338 -30.13 0.62 25.16
C LEU A 338 -29.89 1.51 26.39
N ALA A 339 -30.12 2.82 26.27
CA ALA A 339 -29.98 3.80 27.36
C ALA A 339 -31.25 3.86 28.22
#